data_AF-A0AAE4KBI0-F1
#
_entry.id   AF-A0AAE4KBI0-F1
#
_cell.length_a   1.000
_cell.length_b   1.000
_cell.length_c   1.000
_cell.angle_alpha   90.00
_cell.angle_beta   90.00
_cell.angle_gamma   90.00
#
_symmetry.space_group_name_H-M   'P 1'
#
loop_
_entity.id
_entity.type
_entity.pdbx_description
1 polymer ?
#
loop_
_entity_poly.entity_id
_entity_poly.type
_entity_poly.pdbx_seq_one_letter_code
_entity_poly.pdbx_strand_id
1 'polypeptide(L)'
;MTDQEILALLPENFFYPDIPPMDSKLIVFARALLSRAIPEGHVVVPGWQPISTAPQNRACLIHYRNICNRDRVIKAQYVSARTIEANEDWPDEACDMDDETETAYIPAGWYEMIDNHDDCSLIGISSNLKITGWMPLPAAPAPEGEA
;
A
#
# COMPACT_ATOMS: atom_id res chain seq x y z
N MET A 1 20.25 -10.10 -4.95
CA MET A 1 20.78 -8.75 -5.20
C MET A 1 21.54 -8.32 -3.95
N THR A 2 22.82 -8.01 -4.07
CA THR A 2 23.74 -7.64 -2.99
C THR A 2 23.68 -6.12 -2.73
N ASP A 3 24.13 -5.67 -1.56
CA ASP A 3 24.18 -4.24 -1.21
C ASP A 3 24.95 -3.40 -2.25
N GLN A 4 25.92 -4.00 -2.96
CA GLN A 4 26.65 -3.34 -4.05
C GLN A 4 25.82 -3.14 -5.32
N GLU A 5 24.89 -4.05 -5.61
CA GLU A 5 24.03 -3.96 -6.80
C GLU A 5 22.92 -2.92 -6.60
N ILE A 6 22.51 -2.65 -5.36
CA ILE A 6 21.52 -1.61 -5.03
C ILE A 6 22.15 -0.21 -5.14
N LEU A 7 23.40 -0.04 -4.71
CA LEU A 7 24.13 1.23 -4.78
C LEU A 7 24.44 1.66 -6.22
N ALA A 8 24.59 0.71 -7.14
CA ALA A 8 24.84 0.96 -8.56
C ALA A 8 23.60 1.47 -9.32
N LEU A 9 22.41 1.41 -8.71
CA LEU A 9 21.13 1.82 -9.31
C LEU A 9 20.70 3.23 -8.88
N LEU A 10 21.45 3.90 -8.00
CA LEU A 10 21.16 5.27 -7.59
C LEU A 10 21.73 6.27 -8.61
N PRO A 11 20.97 7.29 -9.04
CA PRO A 11 21.48 8.31 -9.94
C PRO A 11 22.68 9.05 -9.33
N GLU A 12 23.68 9.40 -10.14
CA GLU A 12 24.96 9.97 -9.70
C GLU A 12 24.83 11.24 -8.82
N ASN A 13 23.67 11.90 -8.83
CA ASN A 13 23.39 13.09 -8.02
C ASN A 13 22.90 12.80 -6.59
N PHE A 14 22.93 11.55 -6.12
CA PHE A 14 22.64 11.23 -4.72
C PHE A 14 23.84 11.44 -3.77
N PHE A 15 24.91 12.09 -4.22
CA PHE A 15 25.99 12.58 -3.38
C PHE A 15 25.73 14.05 -3.01
N TYR A 16 25.12 14.27 -1.85
CA TYR A 16 25.19 15.58 -1.20
C TYR A 16 26.64 15.78 -0.71
N PRO A 17 27.41 16.73 -1.30
CA PRO A 17 28.84 16.87 -1.04
C PRO A 17 29.17 17.31 0.40
N ASP A 18 28.18 17.79 1.14
CA ASP A 18 28.33 18.30 2.52
C ASP A 18 27.91 17.29 3.59
N ILE A 19 27.49 16.08 3.21
CA ILE A 19 27.23 15.01 4.18
C ILE A 19 28.53 14.22 4.31
N PRO A 20 29.27 14.33 5.43
CA PRO A 20 30.45 13.51 5.63
C PRO A 20 30.04 12.04 5.51
N PRO A 21 30.86 11.17 4.88
CA PRO A 21 30.55 9.75 4.78
C PRO A 21 30.27 9.24 6.18
N MET A 22 29.01 8.87 6.42
CA MET A 22 28.54 8.49 7.74
C MET A 22 29.41 7.34 8.24
N ASP A 23 30.10 7.55 9.37
CA ASP A 23 31.06 6.59 9.91
C ASP A 23 30.41 5.20 9.89
N SER A 24 31.07 4.22 9.27
CA SER A 24 30.59 2.84 9.17
C SER A 24 30.12 2.29 10.53
N LYS A 25 30.72 2.76 11.63
CA LYS A 25 30.33 2.42 13.00
C LYS A 25 28.99 3.03 13.38
N LEU A 26 28.69 4.25 12.95
CA LEU A 26 27.40 4.93 13.12
C LEU A 26 26.29 4.26 12.29
N ILE A 27 26.59 3.80 11.07
CA ILE A 27 25.63 3.02 10.26
C ILE A 27 25.36 1.66 10.92
N VAL A 28 26.40 0.96 11.36
CA VAL A 28 26.26 -0.33 12.06
C VAL A 28 25.54 -0.17 13.39
N PHE A 29 25.84 0.90 14.15
CA PHE A 29 25.18 1.22 15.41
C PHE A 29 23.70 1.62 15.21
N ALA A 30 23.40 2.42 14.19
CA ALA A 30 22.03 2.78 13.83
C ALA A 30 21.24 1.54 13.36
N ARG A 31 21.83 0.67 12.53
CA ARG A 31 21.23 -0.61 12.16
C ARG A 31 20.97 -1.50 13.38
N ALA A 32 21.93 -1.61 14.30
CA ALA A 32 21.80 -2.40 15.52
C ALA A 32 20.78 -1.82 16.51
N LEU A 33 20.65 -0.49 16.59
CA LEU A 33 19.64 0.17 17.42
C LEU A 33 18.24 0.03 16.81
N LEU A 34 18.10 0.23 15.50
CA LEU A 34 16.84 0.10 14.78
C LEU A 34 16.36 -1.36 14.76
N SER A 35 17.26 -2.34 14.67
CA SER A 35 16.93 -3.77 14.77
C SER A 35 16.59 -4.21 16.20
N ARG A 36 17.02 -3.46 17.22
CA ARG A 36 16.67 -3.71 18.64
C ARG A 36 15.38 -3.01 19.08
N ALA A 37 14.98 -1.94 18.39
CA ALA A 37 13.77 -1.18 18.68
C ALA A 37 12.51 -1.76 18.04
N ILE A 38 12.65 -2.71 17.12
CA ILE A 38 11.55 -3.48 16.56
C ILE A 38 11.66 -4.86 17.21
N PRO A 39 10.71 -5.28 18.06
CA PRO A 39 10.63 -6.68 18.41
C PRO A 39 10.54 -7.46 17.10
N GLU A 40 11.51 -8.33 16.81
CA GLU A 40 11.37 -9.40 15.82
C GLU A 40 10.26 -10.32 16.33
N GLY A 41 9.04 -9.88 16.07
CA GLY A 41 7.83 -10.38 16.64
C GLY A 41 6.76 -9.57 15.98
N HIS A 42 6.18 -10.13 14.91
CA HIS A 42 4.88 -9.71 14.46
C HIS A 42 4.01 -9.54 15.70
N VAL A 43 3.67 -8.30 16.05
CA VAL A 43 2.59 -8.06 17.00
C VAL A 43 1.36 -8.59 16.27
N VAL A 44 0.99 -9.84 16.53
CA VAL A 44 -0.27 -10.41 16.09
C VAL A 44 -1.33 -9.72 16.93
N VAL A 45 -1.74 -8.52 16.49
CA VAL A 45 -2.97 -7.92 17.01
C VAL A 45 -4.09 -8.87 16.57
N PRO A 46 -4.91 -9.42 17.48
CA PRO A 46 -5.95 -10.37 17.11
C PRO A 46 -6.86 -9.76 16.04
N GLY A 47 -6.85 -10.33 14.83
CA GLY A 47 -7.70 -9.89 13.72
C GLY A 47 -7.00 -9.72 12.38
N TRP A 48 -5.70 -9.38 12.35
CA TRP A 48 -4.97 -9.23 11.09
C TRP A 48 -4.68 -10.58 10.43
N GLN A 49 -5.04 -10.68 9.17
CA GLN A 49 -4.86 -11.86 8.32
C GLN A 49 -3.86 -11.54 7.20
N PRO A 50 -3.15 -12.55 6.65
CA PRO A 50 -2.26 -12.35 5.51
C PRO A 50 -3.01 -11.75 4.33
N ILE A 51 -2.42 -10.76 3.64
CA ILE A 51 -3.10 -10.09 2.50
C ILE A 51 -3.54 -11.06 1.38
N SER A 52 -2.82 -12.19 1.22
CA SER A 52 -3.17 -13.23 0.25
C SER A 52 -4.49 -13.95 0.54
N THR A 53 -5.04 -13.82 1.75
CA THR A 53 -6.35 -14.39 2.11
C THR A 53 -7.47 -13.36 2.07
N ALA A 54 -7.19 -12.13 1.64
CA ALA A 54 -8.17 -11.05 1.62
C ALA A 54 -9.28 -11.32 0.60
N PRO A 55 -10.53 -10.93 0.90
CA PRO A 55 -11.62 -11.05 -0.05
C PRO A 55 -11.40 -10.09 -1.23
N GLN A 56 -11.64 -10.59 -2.43
CA GLN A 56 -11.66 -9.75 -3.64
C GLN A 56 -12.99 -9.02 -3.76
N ASN A 57 -12.96 -7.81 -4.33
CA ASN A 57 -14.11 -6.94 -4.58
C ASN A 57 -14.95 -6.65 -3.32
N ARG A 58 -14.30 -6.60 -2.15
CA ARG A 58 -14.93 -6.27 -0.88
C ARG A 58 -14.06 -5.32 -0.09
N ALA A 59 -14.67 -4.25 0.42
CA ALA A 59 -14.01 -3.28 1.27
C ALA A 59 -13.51 -3.92 2.58
N CYS A 60 -12.27 -3.61 2.93
CA CYS A 60 -11.59 -4.07 4.13
C CYS A 60 -10.58 -3.02 4.62
N LEU A 61 -10.03 -3.22 5.82
CA LEU A 61 -8.83 -2.50 6.24
C LEU A 61 -7.61 -3.25 5.72
N ILE A 62 -6.63 -2.53 5.19
CA ILE A 62 -5.34 -3.10 4.81
C ILE A 62 -4.20 -2.41 5.54
N HIS A 63 -3.12 -3.15 5.76
CA HIS A 63 -1.91 -2.66 6.39
C HIS A 63 -0.74 -2.68 5.40
N TYR A 64 0.00 -1.58 5.35
CA TYR A 64 1.27 -1.47 4.63
C TYR A 64 2.23 -0.55 5.38
N ARG A 65 3.51 -0.63 5.03
CA ARG A 65 4.53 0.31 5.51
C ARG A 65 4.88 1.28 4.40
N ASN A 66 4.80 2.58 4.70
CA ASN A 66 5.09 3.61 3.70
C ASN A 66 6.60 3.82 3.50
N ILE A 67 6.97 4.66 2.53
CA ILE A 67 8.38 4.99 2.21
C ILE A 67 9.15 5.64 3.36
N CYS A 68 8.45 6.21 4.35
CA CYS A 68 9.04 6.78 5.56
C CYS A 68 9.19 5.75 6.68
N ASN A 69 9.04 4.45 6.37
CA ASN A 69 9.09 3.33 7.31
C ASN A 69 8.06 3.43 8.46
N ARG A 70 6.89 4.01 8.20
CA ARG A 70 5.78 4.10 9.15
C ARG A 70 4.63 3.20 8.71
N ASP A 71 4.06 2.48 9.67
CA ASP A 71 2.89 1.63 9.43
C ASP A 71 1.65 2.49 9.15
N ARG A 72 0.84 2.05 8.20
CA ARG A 72 -0.40 2.69 7.76
C ARG A 72 -1.50 1.65 7.66
N VAL A 73 -2.70 2.09 8.02
CA VAL A 73 -3.93 1.33 7.86
C VAL A 73 -4.92 2.21 7.12
N ILE A 74 -5.48 1.69 6.02
CA ILE A 74 -6.45 2.40 5.18
C ILE A 74 -7.62 1.49 4.84
N LYS A 75 -8.76 2.09 4.45
CA LYS A 75 -9.90 1.38 3.85
C LYS A 75 -9.60 1.17 2.37
N ALA A 76 -9.65 -0.08 1.93
CA ALA A 76 -9.33 -0.45 0.55
C ALA A 76 -10.14 -1.64 0.06
N GLN A 77 -10.14 -1.85 -1.25
CA GLN A 77 -10.64 -3.07 -1.88
C GLN A 77 -9.70 -3.55 -2.97
N TYR A 78 -9.64 -4.87 -3.16
CA TYR A 78 -8.99 -5.45 -4.34
C TYR A 78 -10.00 -5.50 -5.48
N VAL A 79 -9.74 -4.76 -6.55
CA VAL A 79 -10.52 -4.81 -7.78
C VAL A 79 -9.96 -5.93 -8.64
N SER A 80 -10.82 -6.88 -9.01
CA SER A 80 -10.46 -7.95 -9.95
C SER A 80 -10.46 -7.44 -11.38
N ALA A 81 -9.73 -8.11 -12.28
CA ALA A 81 -9.70 -7.73 -13.68
C ALA A 81 -11.12 -7.70 -14.27
N ARG A 82 -11.40 -6.70 -15.11
CA ARG A 82 -12.66 -6.57 -15.87
C ARG A 82 -13.93 -6.51 -15.00
N THR A 83 -13.86 -5.93 -13.80
CA THR A 83 -15.05 -5.75 -12.94
C THR A 83 -15.57 -4.32 -12.87
N ILE A 84 -14.72 -3.32 -13.11
CA ILE A 84 -15.09 -1.90 -13.08
C ILE A 84 -14.62 -1.28 -14.38
N GLU A 85 -15.58 -0.84 -15.20
CA GLU A 85 -15.30 -0.09 -16.42
C GLU A 85 -14.66 1.27 -16.06
N ALA A 86 -13.65 1.65 -16.82
CA ALA A 86 -13.02 2.95 -16.68
C ALA A 86 -13.97 4.05 -17.13
N ASN A 87 -13.99 5.17 -16.41
CA ASN A 87 -14.70 6.38 -16.81
C ASN A 87 -13.70 7.43 -17.34
N GLU A 88 -14.19 8.64 -17.66
CA GLU A 88 -13.39 9.74 -18.18
C GLU A 88 -12.29 10.26 -17.22
N ASP A 89 -12.32 9.88 -15.94
CA ASP A 89 -11.29 10.24 -14.96
C ASP A 89 -10.04 9.35 -15.05
N TRP A 90 -10.15 8.20 -15.74
CA TRP A 90 -9.04 7.29 -15.94
C TRP A 90 -8.39 7.53 -17.30
N PRO A 91 -7.08 7.79 -17.36
CA PRO A 91 -6.39 7.94 -18.64
C PRO A 91 -6.35 6.60 -19.37
N ASP A 92 -6.64 6.60 -20.67
CA ASP A 92 -6.73 5.39 -21.51
C ASP A 92 -5.49 4.50 -21.38
N GLU A 93 -4.29 5.08 -21.28
CA GLU A 93 -3.03 4.35 -21.11
C GLU A 93 -2.88 3.61 -19.77
N ALA A 94 -3.71 3.93 -18.78
CA ALA A 94 -3.73 3.27 -17.48
C ALA A 94 -4.84 2.22 -17.36
N CYS A 95 -5.59 1.97 -18.43
CA CYS A 95 -6.71 1.03 -18.47
C CYS A 95 -6.31 -0.30 -19.12
N ASP A 96 -6.93 -1.38 -18.64
CA ASP A 96 -6.88 -2.70 -19.29
C ASP A 96 -7.99 -2.76 -20.35
N MET A 97 -7.61 -2.77 -21.62
CA MET A 97 -8.54 -2.89 -22.75
C MET A 97 -8.97 -4.34 -22.99
N ASP A 98 -10.28 -4.55 -23.19
CA ASP A 98 -10.83 -5.80 -23.71
C ASP A 98 -11.16 -5.66 -25.20
N ASP A 99 -10.33 -6.25 -26.06
CA ASP A 99 -10.45 -6.15 -27.52
C ASP A 99 -11.76 -6.76 -28.06
N GLU A 100 -12.38 -7.70 -27.32
CA GLU A 100 -13.62 -8.34 -27.77
C GLU A 100 -14.84 -7.45 -27.60
N THR A 101 -14.87 -6.67 -26.51
CA THR A 101 -16.01 -5.82 -26.14
C THR A 101 -15.73 -4.34 -26.37
N GLU A 102 -14.52 -4.00 -26.82
CA GLU A 102 -14.02 -2.63 -26.96
C GLU A 102 -14.21 -1.81 -25.67
N THR A 103 -14.08 -2.46 -24.52
CA THR A 103 -14.35 -1.87 -23.20
C THR A 103 -13.05 -1.66 -22.44
N ALA A 104 -12.87 -0.45 -21.91
CA ALA A 104 -11.77 -0.11 -21.02
C ALA A 104 -12.15 -0.44 -19.56
N TYR A 105 -11.28 -1.17 -18.86
CA TYR A 105 -11.45 -1.47 -17.44
C TYR A 105 -10.31 -0.88 -16.62
N ILE A 106 -10.57 -0.53 -15.36
CA ILE A 106 -9.46 -0.21 -14.46
C ILE A 106 -8.64 -1.48 -14.17
N PRO A 107 -7.31 -1.38 -14.01
CA PRO A 107 -6.47 -2.55 -13.79
C PRO A 107 -6.82 -3.32 -12.52
N ALA A 108 -6.53 -4.62 -12.52
CA ALA A 108 -6.66 -5.41 -11.31
C ALA A 108 -5.63 -4.97 -10.26
N GLY A 109 -6.07 -4.74 -9.02
CA GLY A 109 -5.18 -4.23 -8.00
C GLY A 109 -5.87 -3.80 -6.72
N TRP A 110 -5.06 -3.28 -5.78
CA TRP A 110 -5.58 -2.69 -4.56
C TRP A 110 -5.81 -1.20 -4.73
N TYR A 111 -6.99 -0.74 -4.31
CA TYR A 111 -7.41 0.65 -4.40
C TYR A 111 -7.83 1.15 -3.02
N GLU A 112 -7.32 2.31 -2.61
CA GLU A 112 -7.86 3.07 -1.49
C GLU A 112 -9.27 3.56 -1.84
N MET A 113 -10.19 3.48 -0.87
CA MET A 113 -11.58 3.90 -1.05
C MET A 113 -11.83 5.23 -0.34
N ILE A 114 -12.28 6.21 -1.11
CA ILE A 114 -12.71 7.52 -0.62
C ILE A 114 -14.23 7.57 -0.77
N ASP A 115 -14.97 7.37 0.33
CA ASP A 115 -16.42 7.15 0.31
C ASP A 115 -17.22 8.25 1.05
N ASN A 116 -16.56 9.32 1.50
CA ASN A 116 -17.17 10.39 2.29
C ASN A 116 -17.03 11.78 1.65
N HIS A 117 -16.54 11.83 0.41
CA HIS A 117 -16.52 13.03 -0.40
C HIS A 117 -17.69 13.00 -1.39
N ASP A 118 -18.07 14.18 -1.90
CA ASP A 118 -19.16 14.31 -2.89
C ASP A 118 -18.91 13.43 -4.13
N ASP A 119 -17.63 13.34 -4.53
CA ASP A 119 -17.16 12.39 -5.54
C ASP A 119 -16.44 11.22 -4.86
N CYS A 120 -17.19 10.14 -4.66
CA CYS A 120 -16.61 8.88 -4.19
C CYS A 120 -15.60 8.36 -5.24
N SER A 121 -14.42 7.93 -4.80
CA SER A 121 -13.33 7.57 -5.72
C SER A 121 -12.51 6.37 -5.25
N LEU A 122 -11.88 5.71 -6.21
CA LEU A 122 -10.90 4.65 -6.01
C LEU A 122 -9.53 5.15 -6.45
N ILE A 123 -8.56 5.12 -5.55
CA ILE A 123 -7.18 5.52 -5.86
C ILE A 123 -6.27 4.30 -5.84
N GLY A 124 -5.64 4.01 -6.98
CA GLY A 124 -4.72 2.89 -7.10
C GLY A 124 -3.56 3.00 -6.13
N ILE A 125 -3.33 1.96 -5.34
CA ILE A 125 -2.19 1.91 -4.42
C ILE A 125 -0.94 1.61 -5.24
N SER A 126 0.11 2.42 -5.05
CA SER A 126 1.35 2.28 -5.79
C SER A 126 1.93 0.87 -5.70
N SER A 127 2.34 0.32 -6.84
CA SER A 127 2.92 -1.02 -6.96
C SER A 127 4.22 -1.21 -6.17
N ASN A 128 4.87 -0.11 -5.75
CA ASN A 128 6.06 -0.14 -4.91
C ASN A 128 5.74 -0.35 -3.42
N LEU A 129 4.47 -0.25 -3.00
CA LEU A 129 4.06 -0.47 -1.62
C LEU A 129 3.72 -1.93 -1.40
N LYS A 130 4.38 -2.55 -0.42
CA LYS A 130 4.07 -3.90 0.02
C LYS A 130 2.95 -3.88 1.05
N ILE A 131 1.75 -4.25 0.61
CA ILE A 131 0.63 -4.55 1.50
C ILE A 131 0.90 -5.90 2.16
N THR A 132 0.66 -6.00 3.47
CA THR A 132 1.12 -7.15 4.27
C THR A 132 0.00 -7.87 4.98
N GLY A 133 -1.11 -7.19 5.30
CA GLY A 133 -2.23 -7.80 5.98
C GLY A 133 -3.54 -7.08 5.75
N TRP A 134 -4.64 -7.75 6.08
CA TRP A 134 -5.99 -7.21 6.01
C TRP A 134 -6.82 -7.56 7.25
N MET A 135 -7.90 -6.81 7.45
CA MET A 135 -8.94 -7.02 8.46
C MET A 135 -10.31 -6.68 7.87
N PRO A 136 -11.40 -7.35 8.29
CA PRO A 136 -12.74 -6.89 7.94
C PRO A 136 -12.99 -5.49 8.51
N LEU A 137 -13.87 -4.72 7.85
CA LEU A 137 -14.37 -3.47 8.44
C LEU A 137 -15.13 -3.78 9.74
N PRO A 138 -15.01 -2.93 10.77
CA PRO A 138 -15.82 -3.06 11.97
C PRO A 138 -17.30 -2.93 11.61
N ALA A 139 -18.17 -3.59 12.37
CA ALA A 139 -19.60 -3.38 12.25
C ALA A 139 -19.93 -1.90 12.55
N ALA A 140 -20.92 -1.36 11.84
CA ALA A 140 -21.46 -0.05 12.17
C ALA A 140 -21.96 -0.04 13.62
N PRO A 141 -21.86 1.10 14.34
CA PRO A 141 -22.50 1.23 15.64
C PRO A 141 -24.00 0.96 15.50
N ALA A 142 -24.62 0.42 16.56
CA ALA A 142 -26.07 0.32 16.60
C ALA A 142 -26.68 1.72 16.40
N PRO A 143 -27.83 1.84 15.69
CA PRO A 143 -28.51 3.12 15.58
C PRO A 143 -28.73 3.68 16.99
N GLU A 144 -28.43 4.97 17.19
CA GLU A 144 -28.84 5.66 18.41
C GLU A 144 -30.36 5.53 18.51
N GLY A 145 -30.82 4.67 19.40
CA GLY A 145 -32.24 4.61 19.73
C GLY A 145 -32.65 5.98 20.23
N GLU A 146 -33.73 6.53 19.68
CA GLU A 146 -34.44 7.67 20.26
C GLU A 146 -34.69 7.36 21.75
N ALA A 147 -33.94 8.02 22.62
CA ALA A 147 -34.10 7.98 24.07
C ALA A 147 -34.97 9.15 24.52
#